data_AF-A0A7X0D6J8-F1
#
_entry.id   AF-A0A7X0D6J8-F1
#
_cell.length_a   1.000
_cell.length_b   1.000
_cell.length_c   1.000
_cell.angle_alpha   90.00
_cell.angle_beta   90.00
_cell.angle_gamma   90.00
#
_symmetry.space_group_name_H-M   'P 1'
#
loop_
_entity.id
_entity.type
_entity.pdbx_description
1 polymer ?
#
loop_
_entity_poly.entity_id
_entity_poly.type
_entity_poly.pdbx_seq_one_letter_code
_entity_poly.pdbx_strand_id
1 'polypeptide(L)'
;MVRRVCRSCGRRTDHAYLRGDDDRDELEDALKLDDALAAEALDEEVEQLRLCGIDIGHAPVPAIWDGQPVGMVTQRLSDRSYAIVLDPESSVVARLKLIDMIWNELSIGDNDDRWYIQPAEDDSPGYAVRLFGYRVRR
;
A
#
# COMPACT_ATOMS: atom_id res chain seq x y z
N MET A 1 11.31 -13.47 -7.61
CA MET A 1 11.48 -12.95 -6.25
C MET A 1 12.39 -11.75 -6.31
N VAL A 2 11.85 -10.59 -5.95
CA VAL A 2 12.56 -9.31 -5.86
C VAL A 2 12.88 -9.07 -4.40
N ARG A 3 14.11 -8.65 -4.11
CA ARG A 3 14.53 -8.29 -2.75
C ARG A 3 14.58 -6.78 -2.62
N ARG A 4 13.83 -6.22 -1.66
CA ARG A 4 13.85 -4.79 -1.34
C ARG A 4 14.42 -4.57 0.07
N VAL A 5 14.88 -3.36 0.34
CA VAL A 5 15.28 -2.92 1.67
C VAL A 5 14.32 -1.83 2.10
N CYS A 6 13.59 -2.06 3.19
CA CYS A 6 12.76 -1.04 3.78
C CYS A 6 13.65 0.07 4.36
N ARG A 7 13.61 1.29 3.82
CA ARG A 7 14.41 2.40 4.37
C ARG A 7 13.92 2.86 5.74
N SER A 8 12.66 2.59 6.08
CA SER A 8 12.10 2.96 7.38
C SER A 8 12.73 2.19 8.54
N CYS A 9 13.04 0.90 8.36
CA CYS A 9 13.56 0.04 9.44
C CYS A 9 14.86 -0.71 9.10
N GLY A 10 15.34 -0.61 7.85
CA GLY A 10 16.55 -1.29 7.35
C GLY A 10 16.38 -2.79 7.06
N ARG A 11 15.19 -3.37 7.25
CA ARG A 11 14.93 -4.79 7.03
C ARG A 11 14.95 -5.13 5.53
N ARG A 12 15.50 -6.30 5.21
CA ARG A 12 15.40 -6.91 3.88
C ARG A 12 14.11 -7.72 3.77
N THR A 13 13.38 -7.52 2.70
CA THR A 13 12.10 -8.16 2.40
C THR A 13 12.18 -8.87 1.05
N ASP A 14 11.51 -10.01 0.95
CA ASP A 14 11.55 -10.90 -0.22
C ASP A 14 10.16 -10.97 -0.84
N HIS A 15 9.99 -10.40 -2.03
CA HIS A 15 8.70 -10.26 -2.69
C HIS A 15 8.59 -11.26 -3.85
N ALA A 16 7.84 -12.34 -3.64
CA ALA A 16 7.77 -13.45 -4.59
C ALA A 16 7.06 -13.08 -5.90
N TYR A 17 5.97 -12.31 -5.81
CA TYR A 17 5.10 -11.91 -6.92
C TYR A 17 5.60 -10.68 -7.70
N LEU A 18 6.49 -9.88 -7.11
CA LEU A 18 7.16 -8.78 -7.83
C LEU A 18 8.23 -9.39 -8.75
N ARG A 19 8.08 -9.18 -10.07
CA ARG A 19 9.12 -9.48 -11.06
C ARG A 19 9.91 -8.19 -11.32
N GLY A 20 11.23 -8.30 -11.36
CA GLY A 20 12.12 -7.16 -11.52
C GLY A 20 12.25 -6.74 -12.97
N ASP A 21 11.20 -6.15 -13.54
CA ASP A 21 11.23 -5.56 -14.88
C ASP A 21 10.70 -4.12 -14.81
N ASP A 22 11.48 -3.17 -15.35
CA ASP A 22 11.25 -1.72 -15.24
C ASP A 22 10.22 -1.20 -16.27
N ASP A 23 9.79 -2.04 -17.23
CA ASP A 23 9.08 -1.59 -18.43
C ASP A 23 7.63 -2.07 -18.62
N ARG A 24 7.01 -2.79 -17.67
CA ARG A 24 5.72 -3.45 -17.97
C ARG A 24 4.59 -3.15 -16.98
N ASP A 25 3.41 -2.89 -17.55
CA ASP A 25 2.06 -3.17 -17.02
C ASP A 25 1.89 -4.68 -16.70
N GLU A 26 2.89 -5.27 -16.04
CA GLU A 26 3.11 -6.71 -15.88
C GLU A 26 2.31 -7.30 -14.76
N LEU A 27 1.88 -6.47 -13.80
CA LEU A 27 1.02 -6.94 -12.74
C LEU A 27 -0.24 -7.54 -13.35
N GLU A 28 -0.85 -6.95 -14.38
CA GLU A 28 -2.06 -7.55 -15.01
C GLU A 28 -1.82 -8.94 -15.63
N ASP A 29 -0.63 -9.23 -16.15
CA ASP A 29 -0.29 -10.55 -16.70
C ASP A 29 0.21 -11.54 -15.64
N ALA A 30 0.92 -11.05 -14.62
CA ALA A 30 1.27 -11.82 -13.42
C ALA A 30 0.01 -12.16 -12.61
N LEU A 31 -1.02 -11.31 -12.64
CA LEU A 31 -2.31 -11.49 -11.99
C LEU A 31 -3.28 -12.41 -12.76
N LYS A 32 -2.81 -13.09 -13.81
CA LYS A 32 -3.42 -14.38 -14.24
C LYS A 32 -3.11 -15.52 -13.25
N LEU A 33 -2.50 -15.22 -12.10
CA LEU A 33 -2.46 -16.09 -10.94
C LEU A 33 -3.89 -16.48 -10.54
N ASP A 34 -4.06 -17.74 -10.14
CA ASP A 34 -5.27 -18.21 -9.46
C ASP A 34 -5.61 -17.28 -8.29
N ASP A 35 -6.90 -17.05 -8.03
CA ASP A 35 -7.37 -16.17 -6.94
C ASP A 35 -6.80 -16.61 -5.58
N ALA A 36 -6.57 -17.92 -5.41
CA ALA A 36 -5.91 -18.49 -4.23
C ALA A 36 -4.45 -18.03 -4.08
N LEU A 37 -3.68 -18.07 -5.18
CA LEU A 37 -2.28 -17.62 -5.20
C LEU A 37 -2.16 -16.10 -4.98
N ALA A 38 -3.11 -15.33 -5.52
CA ALA A 38 -3.13 -13.89 -5.30
C ALA A 38 -3.43 -13.55 -3.82
N ALA A 39 -4.33 -14.31 -3.18
CA ALA A 39 -4.64 -14.13 -1.77
C ALA A 39 -3.45 -14.49 -0.87
N GLU A 40 -2.78 -15.61 -1.13
CA GLU A 40 -1.55 -15.99 -0.42
C GLU A 40 -0.46 -14.92 -0.55
N ALA A 41 -0.25 -14.40 -1.76
CA ALA A 41 0.70 -13.31 -1.99
C ALA A 41 0.33 -12.03 -1.21
N LEU A 42 -0.97 -11.71 -1.11
CA LEU A 42 -1.43 -10.56 -0.33
C LEU A 42 -1.13 -10.75 1.17
N ASP A 43 -1.37 -11.93 1.70
CA ASP A 43 -1.12 -12.25 3.11
C ASP A 43 0.38 -12.18 3.44
N GLU A 44 1.24 -12.76 2.59
CA GLU A 44 2.71 -12.67 2.75
C GLU A 44 3.20 -11.23 2.79
N GLU A 45 2.66 -10.37 1.93
CA GLU A 45 3.07 -8.97 1.87
C GLU A 45 2.60 -8.15 3.06
N VAL A 46 1.37 -8.41 3.52
CA VAL A 46 0.85 -7.82 4.74
C VAL A 46 1.72 -8.21 5.94
N GLU A 47 2.15 -9.47 6.02
CA GLU A 47 3.07 -9.92 7.06
C GLU A 47 4.43 -9.20 6.98
N GLN A 48 5.02 -9.07 5.80
CA GLN A 48 6.29 -8.37 5.62
C GLN A 48 6.23 -6.88 5.98
N LEU A 49 5.14 -6.20 5.64
CA LEU A 49 4.91 -4.80 6.03
C LEU A 49 4.80 -4.68 7.56
N ARG A 50 4.08 -5.59 8.23
CA ARG A 50 4.00 -5.64 9.70
C ARG A 50 5.37 -5.86 10.34
N LEU A 51 6.22 -6.71 9.77
CA LEU A 51 7.61 -6.88 10.20
C LEU A 51 8.47 -5.62 10.06
N CYS A 52 8.03 -4.67 9.23
CA CYS A 52 8.64 -3.36 9.08
C CYS A 52 8.03 -2.28 9.99
N GLY A 53 7.11 -2.65 10.89
CA GLY A 53 6.49 -1.73 11.84
C GLY A 53 5.35 -0.90 11.26
N ILE A 54 4.73 -1.39 10.17
CA ILE A 54 3.60 -0.74 9.52
C ILE A 54 2.31 -1.35 10.04
N ASP A 55 1.41 -0.51 10.53
CA ASP A 55 0.11 -0.94 11.01
C ASP A 55 -0.81 -1.24 9.82
N ILE A 56 -1.40 -2.43 9.78
CA ILE A 56 -2.30 -2.83 8.68
C ILE A 56 -3.67 -3.23 9.22
N GLY A 57 -4.68 -2.46 8.82
CA GLY A 57 -6.09 -2.72 9.05
C GLY A 57 -6.84 -3.14 7.78
N HIS A 58 -8.00 -3.77 7.97
CA HIS A 58 -8.93 -4.08 6.91
C HIS A 58 -10.30 -3.51 7.27
N ALA A 59 -10.78 -2.55 6.50
CA ALA A 59 -12.07 -1.90 6.72
C ALA A 59 -12.54 -1.23 5.42
N PRO A 60 -13.87 -1.06 5.22
CA PRO A 60 -14.39 -0.29 4.10
C PRO A 60 -13.80 1.13 4.09
N VAL A 61 -13.33 1.57 2.93
CA VAL A 61 -12.70 2.88 2.75
C VAL A 61 -13.63 3.80 1.98
N PRO A 62 -13.83 5.06 2.41
CA PRO A 62 -14.72 5.97 1.72
C PRO A 62 -14.23 6.25 0.28
N ALA A 63 -15.14 6.14 -0.68
CA ALA A 63 -14.87 6.54 -2.05
C ALA A 63 -14.81 8.07 -2.14
N ILE A 64 -13.68 8.63 -2.62
CA ILE A 64 -13.55 10.08 -2.89
C ILE A 64 -14.17 10.47 -4.24
N TRP A 65 -14.27 9.52 -5.17
CA TRP A 65 -14.65 9.74 -6.57
C TRP A 65 -15.72 8.71 -6.99
N ASP A 66 -16.29 8.84 -8.19
CA ASP A 66 -17.10 7.81 -8.88
C ASP A 66 -16.23 6.57 -9.24
N GLY A 67 -15.56 6.00 -8.25
CA GLY A 67 -14.51 4.99 -8.38
C GLY A 67 -14.58 3.96 -7.26
N GLN A 68 -13.94 2.81 -7.48
CA GLN A 68 -13.86 1.77 -6.45
C GLN A 68 -12.73 2.12 -5.47
N PRO A 69 -13.00 2.26 -4.16
CA PRO A 69 -11.98 2.48 -3.14
C PRO A 69 -11.15 1.20 -2.95
N VAL A 70 -9.85 1.38 -2.76
CA VAL A 70 -8.87 0.29 -2.64
C VAL A 70 -8.24 0.27 -1.25
N GLY A 71 -7.95 1.45 -0.72
CA GLY A 71 -7.33 1.58 0.57
C GLY A 71 -7.02 3.02 0.93
N MET A 72 -6.51 3.18 2.13
CA MET A 72 -6.03 4.42 2.69
C MET A 72 -4.65 4.18 3.27
N VAL A 73 -3.74 5.13 3.09
CA VAL A 73 -2.46 5.13 3.79
C VAL A 73 -2.41 6.39 4.61
N THR A 74 -1.91 6.26 5.83
CA THR A 74 -1.64 7.39 6.71
C THR A 74 -0.19 7.35 7.15
N GLN A 75 0.38 8.52 7.34
CA GLN A 75 1.66 8.69 8.01
C GLN A 75 1.48 9.70 9.14
N ARG A 76 1.87 9.31 10.34
CA ARG A 76 1.86 10.23 11.48
C ARG A 76 3.00 11.22 11.35
N LEU A 77 2.72 12.52 11.48
CA LEU A 77 3.72 13.56 11.22
C LEU A 77 4.82 13.62 12.28
N SER A 78 4.52 13.23 13.52
CA SER A 78 5.44 13.33 14.66
C SER A 78 6.61 12.35 14.60
N ASP A 79 6.35 11.11 14.18
CA ASP A 79 7.32 10.01 14.20
C ASP A 79 7.48 9.32 12.84
N ARG A 80 6.76 9.79 11.80
CA ARG A 80 6.74 9.24 10.45
C ARG A 80 6.30 7.77 10.39
N SER A 81 5.58 7.27 11.40
CA SER A 81 5.00 5.93 11.39
C SER A 81 3.90 5.82 10.34
N TYR A 82 3.89 4.70 9.61
CA TYR A 82 2.92 4.42 8.56
C TYR A 82 1.83 3.47 9.04
N ALA A 83 0.60 3.71 8.57
CA ALA A 83 -0.49 2.76 8.64
C ALA A 83 -1.19 2.64 7.29
N ILE A 84 -1.73 1.46 7.00
CA ILE A 84 -2.45 1.13 5.78
C ILE A 84 -3.78 0.50 6.17
N VAL A 85 -4.86 0.97 5.57
CA VAL A 85 -6.17 0.33 5.60
C VAL A 85 -6.46 -0.20 4.21
N LEU A 86 -6.64 -1.50 4.08
CA LEU A 86 -7.02 -2.14 2.84
C LEU A 86 -8.54 -2.35 2.82
N ASP A 87 -9.19 -1.95 1.73
CA ASP A 87 -10.63 -2.17 1.57
C ASP A 87 -10.90 -3.64 1.22
N PRO A 88 -11.61 -4.41 2.07
CA PRO A 88 -11.90 -5.82 1.82
C PRO A 88 -12.83 -6.03 0.62
N GLU A 89 -13.63 -5.04 0.22
CA GLU A 89 -14.51 -5.10 -0.94
C GLU A 89 -13.75 -4.86 -2.26
N SER A 90 -12.49 -4.42 -2.17
CA SER A 90 -11.61 -4.30 -3.32
C SER A 90 -10.99 -5.65 -3.72
N SER A 91 -10.72 -5.79 -5.03
CA SER A 91 -10.06 -6.98 -5.54
C SER A 91 -8.68 -7.18 -4.88
N VAL A 92 -8.28 -8.42 -4.69
CA VAL A 92 -6.96 -8.78 -4.12
C VAL A 92 -5.83 -8.13 -4.94
N VAL A 93 -5.98 -8.18 -6.27
CA VAL A 93 -5.19 -7.46 -7.27
C VAL A 93 -5.01 -5.98 -6.93
N ALA A 94 -6.11 -5.27 -6.68
CA ALA A 94 -6.09 -3.84 -6.41
C ALA A 94 -5.31 -3.53 -5.12
N ARG A 95 -5.51 -4.36 -4.09
CA ARG A 95 -4.80 -4.25 -2.81
C ARG A 95 -3.30 -4.55 -2.95
N LEU A 96 -2.92 -5.56 -3.73
CA LEU A 96 -1.52 -5.84 -4.05
C LEU A 96 -0.83 -4.69 -4.79
N LYS A 97 -1.52 -4.05 -5.75
CA LYS A 97 -1.02 -2.84 -6.43
C LYS A 97 -0.75 -1.69 -5.46
N LEU A 98 -1.66 -1.48 -4.50
CA LEU A 98 -1.48 -0.49 -3.44
C LEU A 98 -0.24 -0.82 -2.59
N ILE A 99 -0.09 -2.07 -2.16
CA ILE A 99 1.07 -2.51 -1.38
C ILE A 99 2.38 -2.33 -2.14
N ASP A 100 2.46 -2.72 -3.42
CA ASP A 100 3.69 -2.55 -4.20
C ASP A 100 4.11 -1.07 -4.27
N MET A 101 3.16 -0.18 -4.49
CA MET A 101 3.43 1.24 -4.49
C MET A 101 3.91 1.74 -3.11
N ILE A 102 3.38 1.21 -1.99
CA ILE A 102 3.91 1.52 -0.66
C ILE A 102 5.33 0.98 -0.45
N TRP A 103 5.64 -0.21 -0.92
CA TRP A 103 7.02 -0.69 -0.89
C TRP A 103 7.96 0.19 -1.70
N ASN A 104 7.53 0.70 -2.85
CA ASN A 104 8.33 1.66 -3.62
C ASN A 104 8.59 2.93 -2.81
N GLU A 105 7.58 3.46 -2.10
CA GLU A 105 7.75 4.62 -1.22
C GLU A 105 8.71 4.35 -0.06
N LEU A 106 8.56 3.22 0.61
CA LEU A 106 9.44 2.81 1.70
C LEU A 106 10.86 2.51 1.23
N SER A 107 11.05 2.19 -0.05
CA SER A 107 12.35 1.86 -0.64
C SER A 107 13.07 3.10 -1.21
N ILE A 108 12.33 4.11 -1.68
CA ILE A 108 12.88 5.33 -2.29
C ILE A 108 12.97 6.47 -1.28
N GLY A 109 11.97 6.58 -0.39
CA GLY A 109 11.96 7.50 0.76
C GLY A 109 11.45 8.91 0.49
N ASP A 110 10.79 9.16 -0.64
CA ASP A 110 10.38 10.51 -1.05
C ASP A 110 9.05 10.48 -1.84
N ASN A 111 8.01 11.15 -1.35
CA ASN A 111 6.77 11.46 -2.07
C ASN A 111 5.91 12.47 -1.25
N ASP A 112 6.47 13.64 -0.92
CA ASP A 112 5.77 14.65 -0.10
C ASP A 112 4.60 15.34 -0.82
N ASP A 113 4.59 15.39 -2.16
CA ASP A 113 3.67 16.23 -2.95
C ASP A 113 2.23 15.69 -3.10
N ARG A 114 1.90 14.52 -2.53
CA ARG A 114 0.61 13.83 -2.78
C ARG A 114 -0.21 13.53 -1.53
N TRP A 115 0.17 14.08 -0.39
CA TRP A 115 -0.51 13.86 0.88
C TRP A 115 -1.50 14.97 1.21
N TYR A 116 -2.69 14.59 1.66
CA TYR A 116 -3.54 15.51 2.39
C TYR A 116 -3.03 15.62 3.82
N ILE A 117 -2.59 16.82 4.24
CA ILE A 117 -2.13 17.05 5.60
C ILE A 117 -3.33 17.38 6.48
N GLN A 118 -3.68 16.45 7.36
CA GLN A 118 -4.56 16.68 8.49
C GLN A 118 -3.69 17.19 9.66
N PRO A 119 -3.72 18.50 9.97
CA PRO A 119 -2.94 19.04 11.08
C PRO A 119 -3.42 18.43 12.41
N ALA A 120 -2.53 18.48 13.41
CA ALA A 120 -2.92 18.18 14.79
C ALA A 120 -4.02 19.16 15.23
N GLU A 121 -5.16 18.63 15.66
CA GLU A 121 -6.17 19.39 16.39
C GLU A 121 -6.03 19.04 17.88
N ASP A 122 -5.71 20.03 18.71
CA ASP A 122 -5.46 19.87 20.15
C ASP A 122 -4.32 18.86 20.48
N ASP A 123 -4.55 17.93 21.42
CA ASP A 123 -3.61 16.87 21.83
C ASP A 123 -3.54 15.69 20.84
N SER A 124 -4.26 15.75 19.71
CA SER A 124 -4.24 14.69 18.71
C SER A 124 -3.02 14.77 17.79
N PRO A 125 -2.42 13.64 17.39
CA PRO A 125 -1.32 13.67 16.43
C PRO A 125 -1.83 14.08 15.04
N GLY A 126 -1.04 14.88 14.33
CA GLY A 126 -1.29 15.21 12.92
C GLY A 126 -0.91 14.04 11.99
N TYR A 127 -1.60 13.96 10.86
CA TYR A 127 -1.43 12.89 9.87
C TYR A 127 -1.32 13.44 8.45
N ALA A 128 -0.44 12.85 7.66
CA ALA A 128 -0.54 12.84 6.22
C ALA A 128 -1.45 11.68 5.80
N VAL A 129 -2.49 11.93 5.01
CA VAL A 129 -3.46 10.94 4.56
C VAL A 129 -3.49 10.88 3.04
N ARG A 130 -3.54 9.67 2.48
CA ARG A 130 -3.74 9.43 1.06
C ARG A 130 -4.72 8.30 0.84
N LEU A 131 -5.71 8.56 -0.01
CA LEU A 131 -6.77 7.62 -0.35
C LEU A 131 -6.56 7.09 -1.78
N PHE A 132 -6.77 5.80 -1.96
CA PHE A 132 -6.53 5.10 -3.22
C PHE A 132 -7.81 4.52 -3.74
N GLY A 133 -8.02 4.69 -5.03
CA GLY A 133 -9.13 4.12 -5.76
C GLY A 133 -8.86 4.15 -7.25
N TYR A 134 -9.58 3.32 -8.00
CA TYR A 134 -9.56 3.37 -9.45
C TYR A 134 -10.78 4.11 -9.97
N ARG A 135 -10.58 4.92 -11.00
CA ARG A 135 -11.71 5.48 -11.76
C ARG A 135 -12.35 4.36 -12.55
N VAL A 136 -13.67 4.19 -12.39
CA VAL A 136 -14.43 3.35 -13.32
C VAL A 136 -14.54 4.14 -14.63
N ARG A 137 -14.01 3.60 -15.73
CA ARG A 137 -14.32 4.14 -17.06
C ARG A 137 -15.80 3.86 -17.31
N ARG A 138 -16.63 4.90 -17.32
CA ARG A 138 -18.02 4.81 -17.81
C ARG A 138 -18.04 4.53 -19.30
#